data_AF-E6QX75-F1
#
_entry.id   AF-E6QX75-F1
#
_cell.length_a   1.000
_cell.length_b   1.000
_cell.length_c   1.000
_cell.angle_alpha   90.00
_cell.angle_beta   90.00
_cell.angle_gamma   90.00
#
_symmetry.space_group_name_H-M   'P 1'
#
loop_
_entity.id
_entity.type
_entity.pdbx_description
1 polymer ?
#
loop_
_entity_poly.entity_id
_entity_poly.type
_entity_poly.pdbx_seq_one_letter_code
_entity_poly.pdbx_strand_id
1 'polypeptide(L)'
;MNDFFKGVSYEDAEHINSITKFSFELRENRLQVLERHGVTDEAQLKQAMIEGVAPEHPGYEDYLSASILNTAREVIRQDLNAYLKEL
;
A
#
# COMPACT_ATOMS: atom_id res chain seq x y z
N MET A 1 -2.78 -17.42 -21.64
CA MET A 1 -2.66 -17.17 -20.19
C MET A 1 -1.35 -17.82 -19.79
N ASN A 2 -0.27 -17.04 -19.64
CA ASN A 2 1.00 -17.62 -19.17
C ASN A 2 0.77 -18.09 -17.74
N ASP A 3 1.13 -19.33 -17.47
CA ASP A 3 1.00 -19.92 -16.15
C ASP A 3 2.03 -19.25 -15.24
N PHE A 4 1.57 -18.26 -14.46
CA PHE A 4 2.40 -17.33 -13.69
C PHE A 4 3.33 -18.06 -12.70
N PHE A 5 2.94 -19.27 -12.30
CA PHE A 5 3.69 -20.14 -11.39
C PHE A 5 4.41 -21.30 -12.09
N LYS A 6 4.57 -21.26 -13.41
CA LYS A 6 5.26 -22.34 -14.13
C LYS A 6 6.71 -22.45 -13.69
N GLY A 7 7.05 -23.55 -13.01
CA GLY A 7 8.39 -23.79 -12.45
C GLY A 7 8.57 -23.30 -11.01
N VAL A 8 7.54 -22.72 -10.41
CA VAL A 8 7.53 -22.27 -9.02
C VAL A 8 7.01 -23.42 -8.13
N SER A 9 7.69 -23.68 -7.01
CA SER A 9 7.21 -24.70 -6.06
C SER A 9 5.88 -24.26 -5.44
N TYR A 10 5.12 -25.21 -4.89
CA TYR A 10 3.89 -24.87 -4.16
C TYR A 10 4.15 -23.91 -2.99
N GLU A 11 5.26 -24.11 -2.27
CA GLU A 11 5.65 -23.28 -1.12
C GLU A 11 5.95 -21.84 -1.57
N ASP A 12 6.71 -21.68 -2.66
CA ASP A 12 7.03 -20.38 -3.22
C ASP A 12 5.78 -19.67 -3.77
N ALA A 13 4.89 -20.42 -4.42
CA ALA A 13 3.63 -19.88 -4.94
C ALA A 13 2.73 -19.36 -3.81
N GLU A 14 2.62 -20.10 -2.70
CA GLU A 14 1.88 -19.66 -1.52
C GLU A 14 2.52 -18.45 -0.84
N HIS A 15 3.86 -18.40 -0.78
CA HIS A 15 4.57 -17.24 -0.23
C HIS A 15 4.33 -15.97 -1.05
N ILE A 16 4.47 -16.05 -2.38
CA ILE A 16 4.18 -14.95 -3.32
C ILE A 16 2.73 -14.50 -3.19
N ASN A 17 1.78 -15.44 -3.10
CA ASN A 17 0.37 -15.16 -2.94
C ASN A 17 0.08 -14.41 -1.63
N SER A 18 0.67 -14.85 -0.52
CA SER A 18 0.55 -14.20 0.79
C SER A 18 1.06 -12.76 0.77
N ILE A 19 2.28 -12.55 0.24
CA ILE A 19 2.87 -11.21 0.12
C ILE A 19 2.02 -10.30 -0.78
N THR A 20 1.52 -10.82 -1.90
CA THR A 20 0.69 -10.07 -2.83
C THR A 20 -0.63 -9.65 -2.19
N LYS A 21 -1.29 -10.53 -1.45
CA LYS A 21 -2.51 -10.21 -0.69
C LYS A 21 -2.25 -9.13 0.36
N PHE A 22 -1.16 -9.26 1.12
CA PHE A 22 -0.83 -8.26 2.12
C PHE A 22 -0.53 -6.88 1.52
N SER A 23 0.18 -6.83 0.39
CA SER A 23 0.40 -5.59 -0.37
C SER A 23 -0.92 -4.96 -0.86
N PHE A 24 -1.89 -5.79 -1.26
CA PHE A 24 -3.22 -5.35 -1.64
C PHE A 24 -4.00 -4.78 -0.44
N GLU A 25 -4.02 -5.46 0.70
CA GLU A 25 -4.68 -4.98 1.92
C GLU A 25 -4.14 -3.61 2.38
N LEU A 26 -2.82 -3.41 2.34
CA LEU A 26 -2.22 -2.11 2.66
C LEU A 26 -2.68 -1.00 1.70
N ARG A 27 -2.84 -1.33 0.41
CA ARG A 27 -3.38 -0.39 -0.57
C ARG A 27 -4.82 -0.02 -0.24
N GLU A 28 -5.67 -1.01 0.04
CA GLU A 28 -7.08 -0.77 0.35
C GLU A 28 -7.25 0.03 1.64
N ASN A 29 -6.49 -0.30 2.69
CA ASN A 29 -6.49 0.47 3.94
C ASN A 29 -6.05 1.93 3.71
N ARG A 30 -5.03 2.16 2.87
CA ARG A 30 -4.60 3.51 2.49
C ARG A 30 -5.71 4.27 1.77
N LEU A 31 -6.39 3.63 0.82
CA LEU A 31 -7.50 4.24 0.09
C LEU A 31 -8.65 4.62 1.04
N GLN A 32 -9.02 3.75 1.98
CA GLN A 32 -10.07 4.03 2.96
C GLN A 32 -9.74 5.25 3.85
N VAL A 33 -8.47 5.44 4.21
CA VAL A 33 -8.04 6.61 4.99
C VAL A 33 -8.18 7.89 4.16
N LEU A 34 -7.75 7.86 2.89
CA LEU A 34 -7.80 9.02 1.99
C LEU A 34 -9.23 9.38 1.56
N GLU A 35 -10.10 8.38 1.36
CA GLU A 35 -11.50 8.56 0.97
C GLU A 35 -12.29 9.38 2.00
N ARG A 36 -11.96 9.27 3.30
CA ARG A 36 -12.56 10.08 4.37
C ARG A 36 -12.40 11.59 4.16
N HIS A 37 -11.37 11.98 3.42
CA HIS A 37 -11.05 13.37 3.11
C HIS A 37 -11.35 13.74 1.64
N GLY A 38 -11.89 12.81 0.85
CA GLY A 38 -12.20 13.03 -0.57
C GLY A 38 -10.97 13.20 -1.45
N VAL A 39 -9.79 12.75 -1.00
CA VAL A 39 -8.52 12.89 -1.72
C VAL A 39 -8.03 11.55 -2.26
N THR A 40 -7.15 11.58 -3.27
CA THR A 40 -6.62 10.34 -3.89
C THR A 40 -5.20 9.99 -3.43
N ASP A 41 -4.51 10.92 -2.79
CA ASP A 41 -3.15 10.76 -2.30
C ASP A 41 -2.85 11.66 -1.09
N GLU A 42 -1.76 11.36 -0.39
CA GLU A 42 -1.32 12.06 0.80
C GLU A 42 -0.91 13.51 0.53
N ALA A 43 -0.44 13.81 -0.69
CA ALA A 43 -0.05 15.17 -1.06
C ALA A 43 -1.29 16.08 -1.15
N GLN A 44 -2.39 15.58 -1.70
CA GLN A 44 -3.68 16.27 -1.71
C GLN A 44 -4.23 16.49 -0.30
N LEU A 45 -4.13 15.50 0.59
CA LEU A 45 -4.55 15.67 1.99
C LEU A 45 -3.71 16.75 2.68
N LYS A 46 -2.39 16.73 2.48
CA LYS A 46 -1.49 17.76 3.00
C LYS A 46 -1.83 19.15 2.46
N GLN A 47 -2.11 19.26 1.17
CA GLN A 47 -2.49 20.52 0.56
C GLN A 47 -3.84 21.03 1.10
N ALA A 48 -4.83 20.15 1.25
CA ALA A 48 -6.12 20.49 1.84
C ALA A 48 -6.01 20.99 3.29
N MET A 49 -5.07 20.45 4.07
CA MET A 49 -4.77 20.98 5.41
C MET A 49 -4.11 22.37 5.36
N ILE A 50 -3.16 22.59 4.45
CA ILE A 50 -2.49 23.89 4.28
C ILE A 50 -3.50 24.97 3.86
N GLU A 51 -4.46 24.62 3.00
CA GLU A 51 -5.51 25.52 2.52
C GLU A 51 -6.65 25.71 3.53
N GLY A 52 -6.65 24.99 4.65
CA GLY A 52 -7.69 25.02 5.67
C GLY A 52 -9.02 24.38 5.25
N VAL A 53 -9.01 23.59 4.17
CA VAL A 53 -10.17 22.83 3.67
C VAL A 53 -10.41 21.59 4.52
N ALA A 54 -9.33 20.92 4.94
CA ALA A 54 -9.38 19.79 5.86
C ALA A 54 -8.94 20.22 7.27
N PRO A 55 -9.62 19.76 8.33
CA PRO A 55 -9.20 20.06 9.69
C PRO A 55 -7.86 19.38 10.01
N GLU A 56 -6.96 20.10 10.67
CA GLU A 56 -5.62 19.59 11.02
C GLU A 56 -5.69 18.34 11.90
N HIS A 57 -6.73 18.22 12.74
CA HIS A 57 -7.12 16.99 13.39
C HIS A 57 -8.54 16.59 12.95
N PRO A 58 -8.77 15.36 12.46
CA PRO A 58 -7.83 14.23 12.37
C PRO A 58 -6.95 14.22 11.11
N GLY A 59 -6.93 15.28 10.28
CA GLY A 59 -6.24 15.28 8.98
C GLY A 59 -4.76 14.89 9.02
N TYR A 60 -4.01 15.35 10.03
CA TYR A 60 -2.59 15.01 10.18
C TYR A 60 -2.38 13.54 10.55
N GLU A 61 -3.23 12.99 11.41
CA GLU A 61 -3.18 11.58 11.83
C GLU A 61 -3.52 10.65 10.67
N ASP A 62 -4.53 11.01 9.87
CA ASP A 62 -4.89 10.28 8.66
C ASP A 62 -3.82 10.41 7.58
N TYR A 63 -3.20 11.59 7.39
CA TYR A 63 -2.06 11.78 6.50
C TYR A 63 -0.87 10.90 6.89
N LEU A 64 -0.53 10.87 8.18
CA LEU A 64 0.55 10.04 8.69
C LEU A 64 0.24 8.56 8.50
N SER A 65 -0.99 8.15 8.79
CA SER A 65 -1.45 6.77 8.62
C SER A 65 -1.36 6.32 7.16
N ALA A 66 -1.86 7.12 6.21
CA ALA A 66 -1.76 6.85 4.78
C ALA A 66 -0.29 6.74 4.33
N SER A 67 0.57 7.66 4.80
CA SER A 67 2.00 7.64 4.49
C SER A 67 2.71 6.39 5.00
N ILE A 68 2.39 5.93 6.22
CA ILE A 68 2.93 4.69 6.80
C ILE A 68 2.46 3.48 5.99
N LEU A 69 1.18 3.40 5.63
CA LEU A 69 0.63 2.31 4.83
C LEU A 69 1.28 2.24 3.45
N ASN A 70 1.51 3.39 2.80
CA ASN A 70 2.21 3.43 1.52
C ASN A 70 3.67 2.97 1.66
N THR A 71 4.37 3.42 2.70
CA THR A 71 5.76 3.04 2.96
C THR A 71 5.88 1.54 3.22
N ALA A 72 5.02 0.99 4.09
CA ALA A 72 4.97 -0.45 4.37
C ALA A 72 4.72 -1.25 3.08
N ARG A 73 3.79 -0.79 2.24
CA ARG A 73 3.49 -1.42 0.95
C ARG A 73 4.71 -1.44 0.04
N GLU A 74 5.48 -0.37 -0.04
CA GLU A 74 6.69 -0.33 -0.87
C GLU A 74 7.80 -1.24 -0.32
N VAL A 75 7.97 -1.34 1.00
CA VAL A 75 8.91 -2.31 1.62
C VAL A 75 8.53 -3.74 1.22
N ILE A 76 7.27 -4.13 1.38
CA ILE A 76 6.79 -5.48 1.03
C ILE A 76 6.95 -5.77 -0.47
N ARG A 77 6.76 -4.76 -1.32
CA ARG A 77 7.02 -4.90 -2.77
C ARG A 77 8.50 -5.09 -3.07
N GLN A 78 9.39 -4.46 -2.31
CA GLN A 78 10.83 -4.68 -2.43
C GLN A 78 11.21 -6.08 -1.99
N ASP A 79 10.65 -6.55 -0.87
CA ASP A 79 10.86 -7.92 -0.37
C ASP A 79 10.37 -8.97 -1.38
N LEU A 80 9.18 -8.78 -1.96
CA LEU A 80 8.68 -9.63 -3.03
C LEU A 80 9.62 -9.66 -4.24
N ASN A 81 10.10 -8.49 -4.68
CA ASN A 81 11.03 -8.41 -5.80
C ASN A 81 12.39 -9.04 -5.49
N ALA A 82 12.85 -9.01 -4.23
CA ALA A 82 14.05 -9.70 -3.81
C ALA A 82 13.83 -11.22 -3.87
N TYR A 83 12.73 -11.71 -3.28
CA TYR A 83 12.37 -13.12 -3.30
C TYR A 83 12.25 -13.68 -4.73
N LEU A 84 11.55 -12.97 -5.62
CA LEU A 84 11.38 -13.38 -7.02
C LEU A 84 12.70 -13.43 -7.81
N LYS A 85 13.77 -12.76 -7.37
CA LYS A 85 15.10 -12.86 -8.01
C LYS A 85 15.90 -14.06 -7.53
N GLU A 86 15.53 -14.64 -6.39
CA GLU A 86 16.20 -15.80 -5.79
C GLU A 86 15.58 -17.14 -6.24
N LEU A 87 14.38 -17.10 -6.83
CA LEU A 87 13.70 -18.21 -7.50
C LEU A 87 14.27 -18.50 -8.90
#